data_AF-A0A420W8R7-F1
#
_entry.id   AF-A0A420W8R7-F1
#
_cell.length_a   1.000
_cell.length_b   1.000
_cell.length_c   1.000
_cell.angle_alpha   90.00
_cell.angle_beta   90.00
_cell.angle_gamma   90.00
#
_symmetry.space_group_name_H-M   'P 1'
#
loop_
_entity.id
_entity.type
_entity.pdbx_description
1 polymer ?
#
loop_
_entity_poly.entity_id
_entity_poly.type
_entity_poly.pdbx_seq_one_letter_code
_entity_poly.pdbx_strand_id
1 'polypeptide(L)'
;MEVLLLSSSVSKLERREEALRHSWFTFLVDGISRACSHQLVRHRPASYSQQSQRYVAMRKFPYVEPESVKGVKVEVNNEEVSFKDLMELIGKFYEKLVEKGVPKEDARFVLPNACTTRIVFTMNGEELVHFLRLRTCSRAQWEIREMAIEILRILRNNFPNLFNNVGPNCYYLGYCTEGKKSCGKPEQVRKFFANLK
;
A
#
# COMPACT_ATOMS: atom_id res chain seq x y z
N MET A 1 -9.69 -0.15 -2.66
CA MET A 1 -8.48 0.66 -2.79
C MET A 1 -8.54 1.40 -4.11
N GLU A 2 -8.20 2.69 -4.10
CA GLU A 2 -8.09 3.53 -5.29
C GLU A 2 -6.67 4.10 -5.37
N VAL A 3 -6.09 4.11 -6.57
CA VAL A 3 -4.75 4.65 -6.83
C VAL A 3 -4.84 5.62 -8.00
N LEU A 4 -4.45 6.87 -7.79
CA LEU A 4 -4.47 7.93 -8.80
C LEU A 4 -3.10 8.58 -8.93
N LEU A 5 -2.64 8.78 -10.16
CA LEU A 5 -1.50 9.66 -10.44
C LEU A 5 -1.99 11.11 -10.43
N LEU A 6 -1.67 11.87 -9.38
CA LEU A 6 -2.09 13.27 -9.24
C LEU A 6 -1.26 14.20 -10.12
N SER A 7 0.05 13.98 -10.18
CA SER A 7 0.95 14.78 -10.99
C SER A 7 2.24 14.02 -11.30
N SER A 8 2.88 14.39 -12.40
CA SER A 8 4.21 13.90 -12.74
C SER A 8 5.02 15.00 -13.43
N SER A 9 6.34 14.92 -13.31
CA SER A 9 7.28 15.69 -14.12
C SER A 9 8.34 14.73 -14.59
N VAL A 10 8.46 14.61 -15.92
CA VAL A 10 9.40 13.69 -16.56
C VAL A 10 10.51 14.49 -17.21
N SER A 11 11.74 14.21 -16.82
CA SER A 11 12.93 14.82 -17.39
C SER A 11 13.11 14.39 -18.86
N LYS A 12 13.62 15.30 -19.70
CA LYS A 12 13.91 15.06 -21.13
C LYS A 12 15.32 14.54 -21.40
N LEU A 13 16.04 14.12 -20.37
CA LEU A 13 17.40 13.58 -20.51
C LEU A 13 17.38 12.27 -21.31
N GLU A 14 18.39 12.06 -22.15
CA GLU A 14 18.48 10.90 -23.04
C GLU A 14 18.71 9.58 -22.28
N ARG A 15 19.52 9.64 -21.22
CA ARG A 15 19.82 8.47 -20.39
C ARG A 15 18.69 8.20 -19.40
N ARG A 16 18.15 6.98 -19.47
CA ARG A 16 17.00 6.55 -18.63
C ARG A 16 17.27 6.73 -17.14
N GLU A 17 18.45 6.35 -16.66
CA GLU A 17 18.79 6.43 -15.23
C GLU A 17 18.82 7.88 -14.74
N GLU A 18 19.40 8.79 -15.53
CA GLU A 18 19.45 10.21 -15.23
C GLU A 18 18.05 10.83 -15.32
N ALA A 19 17.27 10.45 -16.34
CA ALA A 19 15.88 10.88 -16.47
C ALA A 19 15.04 10.48 -15.25
N LEU A 20 15.16 9.24 -14.76
CA LEU A 20 14.47 8.76 -13.55
C LEU A 20 14.85 9.56 -12.30
N ARG A 21 16.13 9.85 -12.10
CA ARG A 21 16.61 10.62 -10.93
C ARG A 21 16.01 12.03 -10.86
N HIS A 22 15.85 12.67 -12.03
CA HIS A 22 15.32 14.03 -12.15
C HIS A 22 13.82 14.10 -12.46
N SER A 23 13.12 12.96 -12.46
CA SER A 23 11.66 12.89 -12.61
C SER A 23 10.98 12.68 -11.26
N TRP A 24 9.77 13.23 -11.06
CA TRP A 24 8.95 13.01 -9.87
C TRP A 24 7.53 12.59 -10.20
N PHE A 25 6.95 11.76 -9.34
CA PHE A 25 5.61 11.21 -9.49
C PHE A 25 4.88 11.30 -8.16
N THR A 26 3.68 11.88 -8.19
CA THR A 26 2.83 12.06 -7.01
C THR A 26 1.57 11.23 -7.16
N PHE A 27 1.32 10.36 -6.18
CA PHE A 27 0.16 9.49 -6.15
C PHE A 27 -0.74 9.83 -4.98
N LEU A 28 -2.05 9.70 -5.21
CA LEU A 28 -3.05 9.55 -4.17
C LEU A 28 -3.40 8.07 -4.07
N VAL A 29 -3.36 7.53 -2.85
CA VAL A 29 -3.86 6.19 -2.55
C VAL A 29 -4.93 6.31 -1.47
N ASP A 30 -6.10 5.75 -1.76
CA ASP A 30 -7.24 5.72 -0.84
C ASP A 30 -7.72 4.31 -0.55
N GLY A 31 -8.22 4.10 0.66
CA GLY A 31 -8.76 2.81 1.10
C GLY A 31 -7.69 1.73 1.29
N ILE A 32 -6.47 2.10 1.68
CA ILE A 32 -5.45 1.17 2.20
C ILE A 32 -5.49 1.13 3.72
N SER A 33 -5.13 0.02 4.33
CA SER A 33 -5.04 -0.18 5.76
C SER A 33 -3.89 0.64 6.38
N ARG A 34 -3.98 0.89 7.69
CA ARG A 34 -2.85 1.43 8.46
C ARG A 34 -1.64 0.52 8.37
N ALA A 35 -1.82 -0.81 8.40
CA ALA A 35 -0.72 -1.77 8.21
C ALA A 35 0.02 -1.59 6.88
N CYS A 36 -0.70 -1.36 5.78
CA CYS A 36 -0.11 -1.08 4.47
C CYS A 36 0.64 0.26 4.47
N SER A 37 0.00 1.33 4.97
CA SER A 37 0.64 2.65 5.02
C SER A 37 1.93 2.65 5.86
N HIS A 38 1.98 1.87 6.97
CA HIS A 38 3.17 1.74 7.81
C HIS A 38 4.34 1.03 7.11
N GLN A 39 4.10 0.23 6.06
CA GLN A 39 5.16 -0.31 5.20
C GLN A 39 5.58 0.67 4.10
N LEU A 40 4.63 1.44 3.58
CA LEU A 40 4.87 2.46 2.55
C LEU A 40 5.80 3.56 3.07
N VAL A 41 5.49 4.14 4.23
CA VAL A 41 6.27 5.26 4.80
C VAL A 41 7.71 4.90 5.23
N ARG A 42 8.12 3.63 5.09
CA ARG A 42 9.50 3.19 5.31
C ARG A 42 10.42 3.52 4.14
N HIS A 43 9.86 3.87 2.99
CA HIS A 43 10.59 4.37 1.83
C HIS A 43 10.88 5.86 2.02
N ARG A 44 12.06 6.16 2.57
CA ARG A 44 12.41 7.49 3.12
C ARG A 44 12.66 8.57 2.07
N PRO A 45 13.24 8.29 0.88
CA PRO A 45 13.43 9.28 -0.19
C PRO A 45 12.10 9.68 -0.89
N ALA A 46 11.11 10.08 -0.09
CA ALA A 46 9.76 10.38 -0.52
C ALA A 46 9.13 11.43 0.41
N SER A 47 8.11 12.12 -0.08
CA SER A 47 7.26 13.02 0.71
C SER A 47 5.88 12.40 0.92
N TYR A 48 5.28 12.59 2.09
CA TYR A 48 4.00 11.99 2.45
C TYR A 48 3.03 13.02 3.05
N SER A 49 1.76 12.90 2.73
CA SER A 49 0.65 13.60 3.37
C SER A 49 -0.47 12.61 3.64
N GLN A 50 -0.67 12.25 4.89
CA GLN A 50 -1.58 11.18 5.30
C GLN A 50 -2.75 11.72 6.12
N GLN A 51 -3.94 11.17 5.90
CA GLN A 51 -5.11 11.48 6.71
C GLN A 51 -4.84 11.20 8.20
N SER A 52 -5.02 12.22 9.02
CA SER A 52 -4.78 12.15 10.47
C SER A 52 -6.03 11.69 11.22
N GLN A 53 -5.88 10.62 12.00
CA GLN A 53 -6.90 10.16 12.97
C GLN A 53 -7.03 11.07 14.21
N ARG A 54 -6.16 12.09 14.37
CA ARG A 54 -6.30 13.08 15.46
C ARG A 54 -7.43 14.07 15.16
N TYR A 55 -7.59 14.44 13.89
CA TYR A 55 -8.49 15.50 13.47
C TYR A 55 -9.80 14.96 12.88
N VAL A 56 -9.69 13.92 12.03
CA VAL A 56 -10.86 13.32 11.37
C VAL A 56 -11.49 12.28 12.29
N ALA A 57 -12.75 12.50 12.66
CA ALA A 57 -13.51 11.53 13.45
C ALA A 57 -13.80 10.31 12.59
N MET A 58 -13.46 9.13 13.12
CA MET A 58 -13.62 7.85 12.42
C MET A 58 -14.92 7.16 12.84
N ARG A 59 -16.05 7.86 12.71
CA ARG A 59 -17.38 7.26 12.95
C ARG A 59 -17.66 6.21 11.88
N LYS A 60 -18.10 5.00 12.28
CA LYS A 60 -18.20 3.82 11.38
C LYS A 60 -16.97 3.69 10.46
N PHE A 61 -15.79 3.64 11.06
CA PHE A 61 -14.52 3.70 10.32
C PHE A 61 -14.44 2.64 9.22
N PRO A 62 -13.98 2.99 8.01
CA PRO A 62 -13.76 2.01 6.96
C PRO A 62 -12.52 1.16 7.29
N TYR A 63 -12.55 -0.12 6.98
CA TYR A 63 -11.45 -1.05 7.22
C TYR A 63 -11.22 -1.98 6.03
N VAL A 64 -10.02 -2.58 5.99
CA VAL A 64 -9.67 -3.62 5.02
C VAL A 64 -9.86 -4.99 5.68
N GLU A 65 -10.67 -5.85 5.05
CA GLU A 65 -10.88 -7.24 5.46
C GLU A 65 -9.99 -8.16 4.60
N PRO A 66 -8.98 -8.84 5.19
CA PRO A 66 -8.18 -9.82 4.47
C PRO A 66 -9.03 -11.04 4.03
N GLU A 67 -8.80 -11.56 2.83
CA GLU A 67 -9.56 -12.73 2.34
C GLU A 67 -9.38 -13.97 3.24
N SER A 68 -8.23 -14.09 3.92
CA SER A 68 -7.94 -15.21 4.83
C SER A 68 -8.79 -15.24 6.10
N VAL A 69 -9.47 -14.15 6.46
CA VAL A 69 -10.35 -14.08 7.65
C VAL A 69 -11.83 -14.03 7.28
N LYS A 70 -12.15 -13.97 5.99
CA LYS A 70 -13.52 -13.82 5.52
C LYS A 70 -14.32 -15.09 5.77
N GLY A 71 -15.45 -14.94 6.46
CA GLY A 71 -16.30 -16.07 6.87
C GLY A 71 -15.74 -16.90 8.03
N VAL A 72 -14.55 -16.56 8.55
CA VAL A 72 -13.99 -17.18 9.76
C VAL A 72 -14.66 -16.55 10.99
N LYS A 73 -15.07 -17.40 11.92
CA LYS A 73 -15.57 -17.00 13.24
C LYS A 73 -14.63 -17.53 14.32
N VAL A 74 -14.51 -16.78 15.41
CA VAL A 74 -13.69 -17.13 16.56
C VAL A 74 -14.57 -17.06 17.81
N GLU A 75 -14.51 -18.09 18.64
CA GLU A 75 -15.22 -18.11 19.91
C GLU A 75 -14.53 -17.20 20.92
N VAL A 76 -15.26 -16.22 21.46
CA VAL A 76 -14.79 -15.29 22.50
C VAL A 76 -15.91 -15.18 23.53
N ASN A 77 -15.63 -15.53 24.79
CA ASN A 77 -16.63 -15.51 25.88
C ASN A 77 -17.91 -16.33 25.57
N ASN A 78 -17.76 -17.51 24.98
CA ASN A 78 -18.86 -18.39 24.54
C ASN A 78 -19.75 -17.79 23.43
N GLU A 79 -19.29 -16.74 22.74
CA GLU A 79 -19.97 -16.19 21.56
C GLU A 79 -19.07 -16.34 20.33
N GLU A 80 -19.64 -16.77 19.20
CA GLU A 80 -18.93 -16.75 17.93
C GLU A 80 -18.88 -15.34 17.35
N VAL A 81 -17.68 -14.77 17.25
CA VAL A 81 -17.46 -13.40 16.75
C VAL A 81 -16.75 -13.47 15.41
N SER A 82 -17.31 -12.85 14.37
CA SER A 82 -16.62 -12.65 13.10
C SER A 82 -15.72 -11.41 13.13
N PHE A 83 -14.82 -11.30 12.16
CA PHE A 83 -14.00 -10.11 11.98
C PHE A 83 -14.87 -8.83 11.88
N LYS A 84 -16.02 -8.91 11.20
CA LYS A 84 -16.94 -7.77 11.00
C LYS A 84 -17.60 -7.34 12.31
N ASP A 85 -18.04 -8.31 13.12
CA ASP A 85 -18.66 -8.05 14.42
C ASP A 85 -17.69 -7.30 15.34
N LEU A 86 -16.43 -7.73 15.36
CA LEU A 86 -15.36 -7.06 16.12
C LEU A 86 -15.10 -5.63 15.62
N MET A 87 -15.03 -5.42 14.30
CA MET A 87 -14.83 -4.07 13.74
C MET A 87 -16.00 -3.14 14.10
N GLU A 88 -17.24 -3.64 14.06
CA GLU A 88 -18.42 -2.87 14.44
C GLU A 88 -18.40 -2.51 15.94
N LEU A 89 -18.04 -3.47 16.80
CA LEU A 89 -17.89 -3.23 18.24
C LEU A 89 -16.84 -2.16 18.53
N ILE A 90 -15.66 -2.25 17.90
CA ILE A 90 -14.59 -1.25 18.05
C ILE A 90 -15.08 0.13 17.60
N GLY A 91 -15.83 0.20 16.49
CA GLY A 91 -16.36 1.45 15.97
C GLY A 91 -17.34 2.11 16.95
N LYS A 92 -18.28 1.33 17.49
CA LYS A 92 -19.21 1.78 18.53
C LYS A 92 -18.47 2.22 19.79
N PHE A 93 -17.45 1.47 20.21
CA PHE A 93 -16.65 1.80 21.40
C PHE A 93 -15.90 3.12 21.22
N TYR A 94 -15.23 3.32 20.08
CA TYR A 94 -14.58 4.58 19.72
C TYR A 94 -15.56 5.76 19.77
N GLU A 95 -16.74 5.63 19.18
CA GLU A 95 -17.77 6.66 19.19
C GLU A 95 -18.19 7.02 20.62
N LYS A 96 -18.40 6.02 21.48
CA LYS A 96 -18.75 6.22 22.90
C LYS A 96 -17.64 6.89 23.71
N LEU A 97 -16.36 6.62 23.44
CA LEU A 97 -15.25 7.35 24.07
C LEU A 97 -15.31 8.84 23.72
N VAL A 98 -15.49 9.15 22.44
CA VAL A 98 -15.57 10.54 21.96
C VAL A 98 -16.80 11.26 22.52
N GLU A 99 -17.96 10.60 22.59
CA GLU A 99 -19.18 11.13 23.23
C GLU A 99 -18.98 11.46 24.72
N LYS A 100 -18.13 10.68 25.41
CA LYS A 100 -17.75 10.93 26.81
C LYS A 100 -16.68 12.02 26.99
N GLY A 101 -16.28 12.69 25.92
CA GLY A 101 -15.30 13.78 25.96
C GLY A 101 -13.84 13.34 25.91
N VAL A 102 -13.54 12.05 25.65
CA VAL A 102 -12.15 11.59 25.46
C VAL A 102 -11.60 12.22 24.17
N PRO A 103 -10.40 12.83 24.20
CA PRO A 103 -9.78 13.39 23.00
C PRO A 103 -9.64 12.34 21.90
N LYS A 104 -9.92 12.74 20.64
CA LYS A 104 -9.84 11.84 19.47
C LYS A 104 -8.47 11.16 19.33
N GLU A 105 -7.41 11.85 19.72
CA GLU A 105 -6.05 11.32 19.64
C GLU A 105 -5.75 10.19 20.62
N ASP A 106 -6.51 10.10 21.71
CA ASP A 106 -6.45 8.99 22.67
C ASP A 106 -7.49 7.93 22.33
N ALA A 107 -8.73 8.36 22.01
CA ALA A 107 -9.80 7.44 21.64
C ALA A 107 -9.41 6.53 20.47
N ARG A 108 -8.64 7.03 19.49
CA ARG A 108 -8.18 6.25 18.33
C ARG A 108 -7.29 5.06 18.68
N PHE A 109 -6.76 4.92 19.90
CA PHE A 109 -5.89 3.80 20.27
C PHE A 109 -6.60 2.45 20.19
N VAL A 110 -7.93 2.44 20.20
CA VAL A 110 -8.73 1.22 19.97
C VAL A 110 -8.86 0.86 18.48
N LEU A 111 -8.58 1.80 17.56
CA LEU A 111 -8.71 1.55 16.13
C LEU A 111 -7.63 0.57 15.64
N PRO A 112 -8.02 -0.46 14.87
CA PRO A 112 -7.11 -1.53 14.51
C PRO A 112 -6.23 -1.13 13.32
N ASN A 113 -5.18 -1.90 13.09
CA ASN A 113 -4.33 -1.81 11.91
C ASN A 113 -5.10 -1.96 10.58
N ALA A 114 -6.27 -2.61 10.62
CA ALA A 114 -7.17 -2.77 9.48
C ALA A 114 -7.89 -1.47 9.09
N CYS A 115 -7.95 -0.46 9.98
CA CYS A 115 -8.56 0.83 9.69
C CYS A 115 -7.92 1.43 8.44
N THR A 116 -8.75 1.89 7.52
CA THR A 116 -8.28 2.51 6.27
C THR A 116 -7.73 3.91 6.52
N THR A 117 -6.95 4.38 5.56
CA THR A 117 -6.39 5.71 5.49
C THR A 117 -6.25 6.12 4.04
N ARG A 118 -6.27 7.44 3.84
CA ARG A 118 -5.84 8.08 2.60
C ARG A 118 -4.42 8.60 2.74
N ILE A 119 -3.59 8.46 1.71
CA ILE A 119 -2.22 9.00 1.69
C ILE A 119 -1.86 9.53 0.31
N VAL A 120 -1.32 10.74 0.28
CA VAL A 120 -0.62 11.29 -0.89
C VAL A 120 0.86 11.06 -0.67
N PHE A 121 1.58 10.61 -1.70
CA PHE A 121 3.03 10.52 -1.63
C PHE A 121 3.69 10.91 -2.94
N THR A 122 4.89 11.46 -2.85
CA THR A 122 5.74 11.83 -3.99
C THR A 122 7.08 11.12 -3.87
N MET A 123 7.50 10.47 -4.95
CA MET A 123 8.83 9.86 -5.09
C MET A 123 9.49 10.35 -6.37
N ASN A 124 10.83 10.47 -6.37
CA ASN A 124 11.54 10.57 -7.65
C ASN A 124 11.50 9.22 -8.39
N GLY A 125 11.82 9.21 -9.68
CA GLY A 125 11.76 7.99 -10.48
C GLY A 125 12.72 6.89 -9.99
N GLU A 126 13.90 7.26 -9.47
CA GLU A 126 14.89 6.32 -8.93
C GLU A 126 14.36 5.58 -7.70
N GLU A 127 13.82 6.31 -6.72
CA GLU A 127 13.18 5.74 -5.52
C GLU A 127 11.92 4.95 -5.91
N LEU A 128 11.14 5.43 -6.88
CA LEU A 128 9.94 4.73 -7.33
C LEU A 128 10.28 3.36 -7.95
N VAL A 129 11.36 3.27 -8.73
CA VAL A 129 11.87 1.98 -9.23
C VAL A 129 12.32 1.09 -8.08
N HIS A 130 13.03 1.62 -7.08
CA HIS A 130 13.41 0.87 -5.89
C HIS A 130 12.19 0.34 -5.12
N PHE A 131 11.20 1.20 -4.85
CA PHE A 131 9.93 0.88 -4.23
C PHE A 131 9.24 -0.28 -4.96
N LEU A 132 9.06 -0.16 -6.28
CA LEU A 132 8.39 -1.15 -7.11
C LEU A 132 9.13 -2.49 -7.08
N ARG A 133 10.46 -2.50 -7.15
CA ARG A 133 11.28 -3.72 -7.07
C ARG A 133 11.07 -4.50 -5.79
N LEU A 134 10.89 -3.81 -4.66
CA LEU A 134 10.66 -4.44 -3.37
C LEU A 134 9.19 -4.82 -3.16
N ARG A 135 8.26 -3.92 -3.52
CA ARG A 135 6.85 -4.04 -3.14
C ARG A 135 6.01 -4.83 -4.14
N THR A 136 6.44 -4.99 -5.39
CA THR A 136 5.79 -5.91 -6.34
C THR A 136 6.23 -7.37 -6.20
N CYS A 137 7.20 -7.65 -5.31
CA CYS A 137 7.65 -9.01 -5.01
C CYS A 137 6.53 -9.85 -4.38
N SER A 138 6.40 -11.12 -4.77
CA SER A 138 5.39 -12.03 -4.22
C SER A 138 5.52 -12.28 -2.71
N ARG A 139 6.62 -11.87 -2.08
CA ARG A 139 6.83 -11.94 -0.63
C ARG A 139 6.39 -10.72 0.14
N ALA A 140 6.18 -9.59 -0.54
CA ALA A 140 5.57 -8.44 0.09
C ALA A 140 4.14 -8.80 0.52
N GLN A 141 3.65 -8.18 1.61
CA GLN A 141 2.27 -8.36 2.03
C GLN A 141 1.34 -8.06 0.84
N TRP A 142 0.30 -8.88 0.67
CA TRP A 142 -0.62 -8.83 -0.47
C TRP A 142 -1.12 -7.41 -0.76
N GLU A 143 -1.49 -6.63 0.26
CA GLU A 143 -2.10 -5.31 0.10
C GLU A 143 -1.13 -4.27 -0.49
N ILE A 144 0.08 -4.14 0.07
CA ILE A 144 1.09 -3.23 -0.48
C ILE A 144 1.57 -3.69 -1.86
N ARG A 145 1.52 -5.00 -2.12
CA ARG A 145 1.86 -5.59 -3.41
C ARG A 145 0.82 -5.24 -4.47
N GLU A 146 -0.46 -5.36 -4.16
CA GLU A 146 -1.55 -4.94 -5.06
C GLU A 146 -1.47 -3.44 -5.34
N MET A 147 -1.29 -2.60 -4.31
CA MET A 147 -1.09 -1.17 -4.46
C MET A 147 0.09 -0.86 -5.39
N ALA A 148 1.24 -1.51 -5.20
CA ALA A 148 2.43 -1.31 -6.02
C ALA A 148 2.24 -1.79 -7.47
N ILE A 149 1.46 -2.86 -7.69
CA ILE A 149 1.12 -3.34 -9.04
C ILE A 149 0.22 -2.32 -9.75
N GLU A 150 -0.78 -1.74 -9.09
CA GLU A 150 -1.63 -0.71 -9.71
C GLU A 150 -0.84 0.55 -10.04
N ILE A 151 0.06 0.99 -9.16
CA ILE A 151 1.00 2.06 -9.45
C ILE A 151 1.82 1.74 -10.71
N LEU A 152 2.35 0.52 -10.82
CA LEU A 152 3.14 0.11 -11.98
C LEU A 152 2.32 0.09 -13.28
N ARG A 153 1.05 -0.34 -13.25
CA ARG A 153 0.16 -0.27 -14.42
C ARG A 153 -0.03 1.16 -14.89
N ILE A 154 -0.33 2.08 -13.96
CA ILE A 154 -0.48 3.51 -14.29
C ILE A 154 0.82 4.03 -14.93
N LEU A 155 1.97 3.70 -14.37
CA LEU A 155 3.28 4.13 -14.88
C LEU A 155 3.61 3.55 -16.25
N ARG A 156 3.30 2.27 -16.52
CA ARG A 156 3.55 1.65 -17.83
C ARG A 156 2.65 2.22 -18.91
N ASN A 157 1.41 2.53 -18.58
CA ASN A 157 0.47 3.14 -19.52
C ASN A 157 0.86 4.59 -19.87
N ASN A 158 1.35 5.38 -18.91
CA ASN A 158 1.68 6.79 -19.13
C ASN A 158 3.15 7.00 -19.56
N PHE A 159 4.07 6.16 -19.10
CA PHE A 159 5.53 6.34 -19.27
C PHE A 159 6.24 5.01 -19.62
N PRO A 160 5.84 4.33 -20.71
CA PRO A 160 6.32 2.99 -21.03
C PRO A 160 7.86 2.89 -21.14
N ASN A 161 8.50 3.91 -21.72
CA ASN A 161 9.97 3.95 -21.89
C ASN A 161 10.72 3.91 -20.55
N LEU A 162 10.11 4.41 -19.47
CA LEU A 162 10.71 4.41 -18.15
C LEU A 162 10.38 3.13 -17.35
N PHE A 163 9.17 2.58 -17.50
CA PHE A 163 8.65 1.57 -16.56
C PHE A 163 8.29 0.19 -17.14
N ASN A 164 8.33 -0.03 -18.47
CA ASN A 164 8.03 -1.35 -19.04
C ASN A 164 8.94 -2.46 -18.53
N ASN A 165 10.22 -2.15 -18.29
CA ASN A 165 11.19 -3.10 -17.76
C ASN A 165 11.23 -3.13 -16.22
N VAL A 166 10.33 -2.41 -15.53
CA VAL A 166 10.28 -2.32 -14.07
C VAL A 166 9.33 -3.37 -13.50
N GLY A 167 9.71 -3.99 -12.38
CA GLY A 167 8.96 -5.02 -11.67
C GLY A 167 9.79 -5.52 -10.49
N PRO A 168 9.47 -6.67 -9.89
CA PRO A 168 10.23 -7.21 -8.76
C PRO A 168 11.66 -7.57 -9.20
N ASN A 169 12.60 -7.71 -8.26
CA ASN A 169 14.00 -7.99 -8.59
C ASN A 169 14.20 -9.18 -9.56
N CYS A 170 13.41 -10.26 -9.43
CA CYS A 170 13.50 -11.40 -10.35
C CYS A 170 13.15 -11.06 -11.81
N TYR A 171 12.32 -10.03 -12.03
CA TYR A 171 12.01 -9.49 -13.35
C TYR A 171 13.02 -8.41 -13.75
N TYR A 172 13.24 -7.42 -12.89
CA TYR A 172 14.10 -6.27 -13.17
C TYR A 172 15.58 -6.64 -13.39
N LEU A 173 16.13 -7.56 -12.60
CA LEU A 173 17.53 -8.00 -12.67
C LEU A 173 17.69 -9.31 -13.47
N GLY A 174 16.60 -9.99 -13.80
CA GLY A 174 16.61 -11.33 -14.40
C GLY A 174 16.85 -12.49 -13.43
N TYR A 175 17.15 -12.23 -12.15
CA TYR A 175 17.36 -13.27 -11.12
C TYR A 175 16.80 -12.88 -9.74
N CYS A 176 16.45 -13.87 -8.92
CA CYS A 176 15.88 -13.66 -7.59
C CYS A 176 16.97 -13.32 -6.56
N THR A 177 16.83 -12.20 -5.84
CA THR A 177 17.77 -11.74 -4.80
C THR A 177 17.48 -12.32 -3.41
N GLU A 178 16.39 -13.08 -3.23
CA GLU A 178 15.95 -13.55 -1.92
C GLU A 178 16.67 -14.85 -1.45
N GLY A 179 17.43 -15.52 -2.33
CA GLY A 179 18.16 -16.75 -1.98
C GLY A 179 17.26 -17.84 -1.41
N LYS A 180 17.62 -18.39 -0.23
CA LYS A 180 16.83 -19.40 0.52
C LYS A 180 15.41 -18.96 0.85
N LYS A 181 15.20 -17.66 0.81
CA LYS A 181 14.01 -16.95 1.20
C LYS A 181 13.11 -16.71 -0.04
N SER A 182 13.44 -17.25 -1.21
CA SER A 182 12.64 -17.14 -2.45
C SER A 182 11.21 -17.67 -2.29
N CYS A 183 10.27 -17.14 -3.09
CA CYS A 183 8.91 -17.69 -3.18
C CYS A 183 8.83 -19.01 -3.98
N GLY A 184 9.95 -19.47 -4.55
CA GLY A 184 10.03 -20.70 -5.35
C GLY A 184 9.41 -20.61 -6.75
N LYS A 185 8.89 -19.45 -7.16
CA LYS A 185 8.14 -19.28 -8.43
C LYS A 185 8.64 -18.12 -9.32
N PRO A 186 9.96 -17.86 -9.46
CA PRO A 186 10.46 -16.68 -10.17
C PRO A 186 10.07 -16.63 -11.65
N GLU A 187 9.92 -17.76 -12.33
CA GLU A 187 9.49 -17.80 -13.73
C GLU A 187 8.05 -17.35 -13.93
N GLN A 188 7.13 -17.79 -13.06
CA GLN A 188 5.74 -17.38 -13.10
C GLN A 188 5.61 -15.87 -12.85
N VAL A 189 6.38 -15.36 -11.87
CA VAL A 189 6.45 -13.93 -11.58
C VAL A 189 6.97 -13.15 -12.78
N ARG A 190 8.07 -13.60 -13.41
CA ARG A 190 8.61 -12.96 -14.62
C ARG A 190 7.59 -12.93 -15.76
N LYS A 191 6.88 -14.03 -16.01
CA LYS A 191 5.82 -14.10 -17.02
C LYS A 191 4.66 -13.14 -16.72
N PHE A 192 4.26 -13.01 -15.46
CA PHE A 192 3.24 -12.04 -15.06
C PHE A 192 3.67 -10.60 -15.38
N PHE A 193 4.87 -10.19 -14.94
CA PHE A 193 5.34 -8.81 -15.17
C PHE A 193 5.73 -8.54 -16.64
N ALA A 194 6.05 -9.55 -17.44
CA ALA A 194 6.23 -9.39 -18.88
C ALA A 194 4.92 -9.02 -19.61
N ASN A 195 3.78 -9.49 -19.08
CA ASN A 195 2.46 -9.28 -19.69
C ASN A 195 1.61 -8.21 -18.97
N LEU A 196 2.15 -7.60 -17.91
CA LEU A 196 1.46 -6.55 -17.16
C LEU A 196 1.34 -5.29 -18.03
N LYS A 197 0.12 -4.98 -18.44
CA LYS A 197 -0.26 -3.73 -19.11
C LYS A 197 -0.71 -2.71 -18.08
#